data_AF-A0AAE0FT96-F1
#
_entry.id   AF-A0AAE0FT96-F1
#
_cell.length_a   1.000
_cell.length_b   1.000
_cell.length_c   1.000
_cell.angle_alpha   90.00
_cell.angle_beta   90.00
_cell.angle_gamma   90.00
#
_symmetry.space_group_name_H-M   'P 1'
#
loop_
_entity.id
_entity.type
_entity.pdbx_description
1 polymer ?
#
loop_
_entity_poly.entity_id
_entity_poly.type
_entity_poly.pdbx_seq_one_letter_code
_entity_poly.pdbx_strand_id
1 'polypeptide(L)'
;MAQGLRCRPQVKEASQFAVRDLQTAHGIGVLQTLTKDKIRAITIEDFRKAAKRARKTVDRNVIMQCEKWNEMYGSRPYQEEEDDGEW
;
A
#
# COMPACT_ATOMS: atom_id res chain seq x y z
N MET A 1 -18.73 6.42 1.85
CA MET A 1 -17.52 6.72 2.66
C MET A 1 -16.69 5.46 2.89
N ALA A 2 -15.86 5.02 1.93
CA ALA A 2 -14.95 3.88 2.12
C ALA A 2 -13.78 3.86 1.10
N GLN A 3 -12.98 4.93 1.01
CA GLN A 3 -11.75 4.93 0.19
C GLN A 3 -10.45 4.77 1.01
N GLY A 4 -10.51 4.76 2.34
CA GLY A 4 -9.33 4.78 3.20
C GLY A 4 -8.69 3.43 3.56
N LEU A 5 -9.12 2.30 2.99
CA LEU A 5 -8.76 0.95 3.51
C LEU A 5 -7.61 0.24 2.78
N ARG A 6 -7.18 0.68 1.58
CA ARG A 6 -6.24 -0.09 0.75
C ARG A 6 -4.76 0.21 0.99
N CYS A 7 -4.41 1.44 1.38
CA CYS A 7 -3.01 1.81 1.65
C CYS A 7 -2.58 1.43 3.09
N ARG A 8 -3.52 1.20 4.02
CA ARG A 8 -3.21 0.96 5.44
C ARG A 8 -2.27 -0.24 5.67
N PRO A 9 -2.48 -1.41 5.03
CA PRO A 9 -1.56 -2.53 5.18
C PRO A 9 -0.17 -2.23 4.61
N GLN A 10 -0.09 -1.51 3.49
CA GLN A 10 1.18 -1.11 2.87
C GLN A 10 1.95 -0.11 3.74
N VAL A 11 1.26 0.89 4.30
CA VAL A 11 1.85 1.86 5.23
C VAL A 11 2.34 1.16 6.49
N LYS A 12 1.56 0.23 7.04
CA LYS A 12 1.96 -0.57 8.20
C LYS A 12 3.20 -1.42 7.89
N GLU A 13 3.24 -2.09 6.75
CA GLU A 13 4.38 -2.91 6.33
C GLU A 13 5.63 -2.05 6.06
N ALA A 14 5.47 -0.90 5.40
CA ALA A 14 6.55 0.06 5.17
C ALA A 14 7.17 0.55 6.50
N SER A 15 6.32 0.85 7.48
CA SER A 15 6.74 1.31 8.82
C SER A 15 7.53 0.26 9.59
N GLN A 16 7.38 -1.03 9.27
CA GLN A 16 8.09 -2.12 9.96
C GLN A 16 9.49 -2.38 9.41
N PHE A 17 9.83 -1.94 8.20
CA PHE A 17 11.17 -2.17 7.63
C PHE A 17 12.27 -1.51 8.45
N ALA A 18 12.06 -0.26 8.91
CA ALA A 18 13.04 0.43 9.76
C ALA A 18 13.34 -0.33 11.06
N VAL A 19 12.34 -1.03 11.63
CA VAL A 19 12.51 -1.86 12.83
C VAL A 19 13.21 -3.18 12.51
N ARG A 20 12.85 -3.82 11.38
CA ARG A 20 13.47 -5.08 10.94
C ARG A 20 14.95 -4.90 10.57
N ASP A 21 15.30 -3.80 9.90
CA ASP A 21 16.69 -3.48 9.55
C ASP A 21 17.56 -3.36 10.82
N LEU A 22 17.04 -2.73 11.88
CA LEU A 22 17.70 -2.64 13.18
C LEU A 22 17.87 -4.00 13.86
N GLN A 23 16.85 -4.86 13.82
CA GLN A 23 16.95 -6.24 14.33
C GLN A 23 18.03 -7.02 13.60
N THR A 24 18.14 -6.87 12.28
CA THR A 24 19.16 -7.56 11.48
C THR A 24 20.56 -7.05 11.80
N ALA A 25 20.73 -5.74 12.00
CA ALA A 25 22.04 -5.14 12.26
C ALA A 25 22.57 -5.42 13.67
N HIS A 26 21.70 -5.49 14.68
CA HIS A 26 22.10 -5.55 16.10
C HIS A 26 21.67 -6.82 16.84
N GLY A 27 20.91 -7.71 16.20
CA GLY A 27 20.35 -8.91 16.83
C GLY A 27 19.06 -8.66 17.62
N ILE A 28 18.32 -9.73 17.91
CA ILE A 28 16.94 -9.67 18.47
C ILE A 28 16.91 -9.02 19.86
N GLY A 29 17.98 -9.16 20.66
CA GLY A 29 18.03 -8.68 22.05
C GLY A 29 18.10 -7.16 22.21
N VAL A 30 18.43 -6.41 21.15
CA VAL A 30 18.70 -4.96 21.25
C VAL A 30 17.43 -4.11 21.12
N LEU A 31 16.32 -4.68 20.65
CA LEU A 31 15.05 -3.95 20.57
C LEU A 31 14.49 -3.51 21.92
N GLN A 32 14.83 -4.21 23.01
CA GLN A 32 14.37 -3.86 24.36
C GLN A 32 15.13 -2.65 24.93
N THR A 33 16.31 -2.33 24.39
CA THR A 33 17.19 -1.27 24.89
C THR A 33 17.34 -0.10 23.91
N LEU A 34 16.78 -0.22 22.69
CA LEU A 34 16.80 0.82 21.66
C LEU A 34 15.81 1.95 22.00
N THR A 35 16.32 3.17 22.13
CA THR A 35 15.52 4.40 22.13
C THR A 35 14.96 4.71 20.74
N LYS A 36 13.78 5.34 20.69
CA LYS A 36 13.07 5.68 19.45
C LYS A 36 13.93 6.46 18.45
N ASP A 37 14.89 7.24 18.96
CA ASP A 37 15.78 8.12 18.17
C ASP A 37 16.78 7.34 17.30
N LYS A 38 16.99 6.05 17.59
CA LYS A 38 17.85 5.18 16.79
C LYS A 38 17.12 4.53 15.62
N ILE A 39 15.80 4.67 15.53
CA ILE A 39 15.00 4.17 14.41
C ILE A 39 15.12 5.16 13.27
N ARG A 40 15.62 4.70 12.12
CA ARG A 40 15.68 5.53 10.91
C ARG A 40 14.30 5.98 10.45
N ALA A 41 14.22 7.12 9.79
CA ALA A 41 13.01 7.57 9.13
C ALA A 41 12.57 6.57 8.04
N ILE A 42 11.25 6.52 7.80
CA ILE A 42 10.64 5.74 6.72
C ILE A 42 10.88 6.49 5.40
N THR A 43 11.30 5.77 4.37
CA THR A 43 11.64 6.33 3.05
C THR A 43 10.74 5.77 1.96
N ILE A 44 10.78 6.36 0.76
CA ILE A 44 10.05 5.88 -0.43
C ILE A 44 10.44 4.42 -0.76
N GLU A 45 11.68 4.01 -0.49
CA GLU A 45 12.11 2.63 -0.73
C GLU A 45 11.35 1.60 0.11
N ASP A 46 10.96 1.96 1.34
CA ASP A 46 10.17 1.09 2.21
C ASP A 46 8.77 0.86 1.64
N PHE A 47 8.19 1.91 1.05
CA PHE A 47 6.93 1.79 0.33
C PHE A 47 7.07 0.94 -0.94
N ARG A 48 8.17 1.08 -1.69
CA ARG A 48 8.45 0.21 -2.85
C ARG A 48 8.60 -1.26 -2.44
N LYS A 49 9.30 -1.54 -1.33
CA LYS A 49 9.43 -2.89 -0.77
C LYS A 49 8.07 -3.44 -0.29
N ALA A 50 7.28 -2.61 0.39
CA ALA A 50 5.93 -2.99 0.82
C ALA A 50 4.99 -3.26 -0.37
N ALA A 51 5.08 -2.44 -1.42
CA ALA A 51 4.30 -2.60 -2.65
C ALA A 51 4.63 -3.92 -3.37
N LYS A 52 5.90 -4.34 -3.40
CA LYS A 52 6.30 -5.65 -3.94
C LYS A 52 5.69 -6.83 -3.17
N ARG A 53 5.43 -6.67 -1.87
CA ARG A 53 4.79 -7.70 -1.03
C ARG A 53 3.27 -7.62 -1.06
N ALA A 54 2.71 -6.48 -1.44
CA ALA A 54 1.27 -6.28 -1.52
C ALA A 54 0.71 -7.10 -2.70
N ARG A 55 -0.18 -8.05 -2.39
CA ARG A 55 -0.94 -8.75 -3.42
C ARG A 55 -2.11 -7.90 -3.89
N LYS A 56 -2.46 -8.00 -5.17
CA LYS A 56 -3.71 -7.48 -5.69
C LYS A 56 -4.86 -8.18 -4.95
N THR A 57 -5.70 -7.40 -4.27
CA THR A 57 -6.83 -7.93 -3.48
C THR A 57 -8.14 -7.95 -4.25
N VAL A 58 -8.18 -7.28 -5.41
CA VAL A 58 -9.32 -7.27 -6.32
C VAL A 58 -8.83 -7.74 -7.68
N ASP A 59 -9.52 -8.74 -8.22
CA ASP A 59 -9.26 -9.26 -9.55
C ASP A 59 -9.79 -8.30 -10.62
N ARG A 60 -9.09 -8.21 -11.76
CA ARG A 60 -9.49 -7.32 -12.86
C ARG A 60 -10.85 -7.69 -13.42
N ASN A 61 -11.23 -8.97 -13.41
CA ASN A 61 -12.53 -9.40 -13.91
C ASN A 61 -13.68 -8.86 -13.05
N VAL A 62 -13.48 -8.73 -11.74
CA VAL A 62 -14.47 -8.15 -10.82
C VAL A 62 -14.68 -6.67 -11.16
N ILE A 63 -13.60 -5.94 -11.47
CA ILE A 63 -13.68 -4.54 -11.89
C ILE A 63 -14.50 -4.43 -13.19
N MET A 64 -14.18 -5.23 -14.21
CA MET A 64 -14.90 -5.22 -15.48
C MET A 64 -16.39 -5.58 -15.33
N GLN A 65 -16.72 -6.49 -14.42
CA GLN A 65 -18.12 -6.85 -14.14
C GLN A 65 -18.87 -5.68 -13.50
N CYS A 66 -18.23 -4.98 -12.56
CA CYS A 66 -18.80 -3.79 -11.95
C CYS A 66 -18.97 -2.64 -12.97
N GLU A 67 -18.01 -2.44 -13.87
CA GLU A 67 -18.10 -1.45 -14.96
C GLU A 67 -19.28 -1.75 -15.88
N LYS A 68 -19.40 -2.98 -16.39
CA LYS A 68 -20.54 -3.41 -17.22
C LYS A 68 -21.88 -3.27 -16.49
N TRP A 69 -21.92 -3.61 -15.20
CA TRP A 69 -23.13 -3.44 -14.41
C TRP A 69 -23.51 -1.96 -14.28
N ASN A 70 -22.51 -1.10 -14.10
CA ASN A 70 -22.70 0.35 -14.02
C ASN A 70 -23.11 0.96 -15.37
N GLU A 71 -22.63 0.43 -16.51
CA GLU A 71 -23.12 0.83 -17.84
C GLU A 71 -24.60 0.49 -18.04
N MET A 72 -25.05 -0.66 -17.55
CA MET A 72 -26.43 -1.13 -17.73
C MET A 72 -27.44 -0.50 -16.76
N TYR A 73 -27.03 -0.26 -15.51
CA TYR A 73 -27.94 0.11 -14.42
C TYR A 73 -27.46 1.28 -13.57
N GLY A 74 -26.26 1.81 -13.86
CA GLY A 74 -25.61 2.83 -13.07
C GLY A 74 -26.17 4.23 -13.28
N SER A 75 -25.84 5.12 -12.35
CA SER A 75 -26.36 6.49 -12.29
C SER A 75 -25.52 7.50 -13.09
N ARG A 76 -24.37 7.09 -13.60
CA ARG A 76 -23.44 7.93 -14.37
C ARG A 76 -23.26 7.33 -15.76
N PRO A 77 -23.50 8.08 -16.85
CA PRO A 77 -22.99 7.69 -18.16
C PRO A 77 -21.46 7.65 -18.08
N TYR A 78 -20.86 6.66 -18.72
CA TYR A 78 -19.41 6.54 -18.89
C TYR A 78 -18.85 7.87 -19.42
N GLN A 79 -17.93 8.47 -18.67
CA GLN A 79 -17.04 9.53 -19.16
C GLN A 79 -15.64 8.94 -19.15
N GLU A 80 -15.06 8.78 -20.34
CA GLU A 80 -13.64 8.48 -20.50
C GLU A 80 -12.87 9.65 -19.89
N GLU A 81 -12.30 9.48 -18.69
CA GLU A 81 -11.25 10.36 -18.22
C GLU A 81 -9.97 9.90 -18.91
N GLU A 82 -9.47 10.72 -19.85
CA GLU A 82 -8.18 10.51 -20.51
C GLU A 82 -7.09 10.46 -19.43
N ASP A 83 -6.52 9.28 -19.21
CA ASP A 83 -5.32 9.07 -18.40
C ASP A 83 -4.12 9.56 -19.22
N ASP A 84 -3.60 10.73 -18.89
CA ASP A 84 -2.42 11.34 -19.54
C ASP A 84 -1.09 10.66 -19.17
N GLY A 85 -1.15 9.64 -18.29
CA GLY A 85 -0.01 8.78 -18.01
C GLY A 85 1.11 9.44 -17.21
N GLU A 86 0.87 10.58 -16.56
CA GLU A 86 1.84 11.16 -15.62
C GLU A 86 1.84 10.41 -14.28
N TRP A 87 2.88 9.57 -14.08
CA TRP A 87 3.25 8.96 -12.79
C TRP A 87 4.58 9.51 -12.27
#